data_AF-A0A941NSU5-F1
#
_entry.id   AF-A0A941NSU5-F1
#
_cell.length_a   1.000
_cell.length_b   1.000
_cell.length_c   1.000
_cell.angle_alpha   90.00
_cell.angle_beta   90.00
_cell.angle_gamma   90.00
#
_symmetry.space_group_name_H-M   'P 1'
#
loop_
_entity.id
_entity.type
_entity.pdbx_description
1 polymer ?
#
loop_
_entity_poly.entity_id
_entity_poly.type
_entity_poly.pdbx_seq_one_letter_code
_entity_poly.pdbx_strand_id
1 'polypeptide(L)'
;MLSATLSTALDNTEIVRQASHNRAYAIDILTHEALYECLSYEQVLTILASHKDLALAYLRQQTDWTFIDGLALSILCEKNEHVALFALGHPIFRPLLNGVDLARIGQLSSNVAAVILRDPELFAKLKSQHLCLMAENQLETATLITENPDIFTLLDPNDYGRVCKKHPAIAEKLLNNKALVRKCDGSTIALMAEHHEGLVHALLEDPNREEQLDSAALVILGRHHESIARRIYKTSSWVRKLGAFGLARMAKHHLPLALEVLENRQYTAQFSGACFEQLSECHESVALLIFENHRDRMSLDEIVMMGKYHLSVAQRIMADDTLRPQLTGKHLVTMGQNHPSLALTILQDEHLREKVTGQQVGLLGLRSFHLANSIIKDRALRASLSQLDLANLCKYYMFITLLTVNGADLKRKISIDYLQLLEKRVETVRNVCSFVQRFMEGQLLQMPPTFLALRETVNMRSSSPPLPDVDADFVSKFQCLHINPQ
;
A
#
# COMPACT_ATOMS: atom_id res chain seq x y z
N MET A 1 -27.53 -13.47 18.08
CA MET A 1 -26.44 -13.27 19.07
C MET A 1 -25.20 -12.64 18.46
N LEU A 2 -24.75 -13.01 17.24
CA LEU A 2 -23.59 -12.39 16.57
C LEU A 2 -23.70 -10.87 16.33
N SER A 3 -24.90 -10.36 16.00
CA SER A 3 -25.12 -8.92 15.72
C SER A 3 -24.86 -7.98 16.92
N ALA A 4 -25.02 -8.45 18.17
CA ALA A 4 -24.82 -7.62 19.35
C ALA A 4 -23.36 -7.62 19.84
N THR A 5 -22.60 -8.68 19.58
CA THR A 5 -21.19 -8.82 19.96
C THR A 5 -20.23 -8.13 18.96
N LEU A 6 -20.66 -7.90 17.73
CA LEU A 6 -19.84 -7.24 16.69
C LEU A 6 -19.86 -5.70 16.78
N SER A 7 -20.71 -5.12 17.63
CA SER A 7 -20.71 -3.68 17.93
C SER A 7 -19.46 -3.22 18.71
N THR A 8 -18.66 -4.16 19.24
CA THR A 8 -17.44 -3.86 19.99
C THR A 8 -16.22 -4.36 19.24
N ALA A 9 -15.55 -3.44 18.55
CA ALA A 9 -14.10 -3.45 18.29
C ALA A 9 -13.46 -4.71 17.67
N LEU A 10 -14.18 -5.53 16.91
CA LEU A 10 -13.51 -6.52 16.08
C LEU A 10 -12.86 -5.80 14.89
N ASP A 11 -11.53 -5.80 14.90
CA ASP A 11 -10.71 -5.33 13.79
C ASP A 11 -11.13 -6.07 12.52
N ASN A 12 -11.49 -5.33 11.47
CA ASN A 12 -11.85 -5.89 10.17
C ASN A 12 -10.79 -6.87 9.65
N THR A 13 -9.51 -6.66 10.02
CA THR A 13 -8.39 -7.55 9.70
C THR A 13 -8.61 -8.96 10.27
N GLU A 14 -9.11 -9.06 11.51
CA GLU A 14 -9.36 -10.34 12.17
C GLU A 14 -10.56 -11.06 11.58
N ILE A 15 -11.64 -10.34 11.24
CA ILE A 15 -12.81 -10.90 10.54
C ILE A 15 -12.38 -11.52 9.22
N VAL A 16 -11.64 -10.77 8.39
CA VAL A 16 -11.14 -11.24 7.08
C VAL A 16 -10.21 -12.42 7.26
N ARG A 17 -9.30 -12.39 8.25
CA ARG A 17 -8.39 -13.50 8.55
C ARG A 17 -9.16 -14.77 8.91
N GLN A 18 -10.12 -14.71 9.83
CA GLN A 18 -10.92 -15.87 10.21
C GLN A 18 -11.75 -16.40 9.05
N ALA A 19 -12.41 -15.51 8.30
CA ALA A 19 -13.24 -15.88 7.15
C ALA A 19 -12.40 -16.50 6.03
N SER A 20 -11.16 -16.05 5.84
CA SER A 20 -10.25 -16.64 4.84
C SER A 20 -9.86 -18.09 5.14
N HIS A 21 -9.89 -18.51 6.42
CA HIS A 21 -9.51 -19.87 6.82
C HIS A 21 -10.71 -20.78 7.12
N ASN A 22 -11.89 -20.21 7.34
CA ASN A 22 -13.10 -20.95 7.69
C ASN A 22 -14.23 -20.66 6.70
N ARG A 23 -14.52 -21.65 5.85
CA ARG A 23 -15.57 -21.57 4.82
C ARG A 23 -16.95 -21.27 5.39
N ALA A 24 -17.34 -21.90 6.49
CA ALA A 24 -18.65 -21.66 7.10
C ALA A 24 -18.75 -20.22 7.63
N TYR A 25 -17.67 -19.70 8.20
CA TYR A 25 -17.62 -18.30 8.66
C TYR A 25 -17.59 -17.31 7.49
N ALA A 26 -16.89 -17.60 6.40
CA ALA A 26 -16.96 -16.80 5.18
C ALA A 26 -18.38 -16.73 4.62
N ILE A 27 -19.09 -17.86 4.55
CA ILE A 27 -20.49 -17.90 4.14
C ILE A 27 -21.32 -17.00 5.08
N ASP A 28 -21.18 -17.18 6.40
CA ASP A 28 -21.90 -16.37 7.39
C ASP A 28 -21.69 -14.86 7.17
N ILE A 29 -20.44 -14.41 7.01
CA ILE A 29 -20.12 -13.00 6.72
C ILE A 29 -20.76 -12.54 5.40
N LEU A 30 -20.62 -13.33 4.33
CA LEU A 30 -21.09 -12.96 2.99
C LEU A 30 -22.61 -13.03 2.84
N THR A 31 -23.32 -13.73 3.71
CA THR A 31 -24.79 -13.79 3.72
C THR A 31 -25.45 -12.81 4.69
N HIS A 32 -24.68 -12.11 5.54
CA HIS A 32 -25.21 -11.14 6.49
C HIS A 32 -24.84 -9.70 6.10
N GLU A 33 -25.84 -8.92 5.67
CA GLU A 33 -25.67 -7.53 5.21
C GLU A 33 -24.90 -6.65 6.20
N ALA A 34 -25.32 -6.64 7.47
CA ALA A 34 -24.65 -5.85 8.50
C ALA A 34 -23.14 -6.15 8.66
N LEU A 35 -22.68 -7.34 8.26
CA LEU A 35 -21.29 -7.77 8.40
C LEU A 35 -20.44 -7.35 7.20
N TYR A 36 -20.89 -7.64 5.98
CA TYR A 36 -20.10 -7.27 4.79
C TYR A 36 -20.11 -5.75 4.54
N GLU A 37 -21.13 -5.01 4.97
CA GLU A 37 -21.14 -3.55 4.85
C GLU A 37 -20.00 -2.88 5.64
N CYS A 38 -19.55 -3.51 6.72
CA CYS A 38 -18.42 -3.03 7.52
C CYS A 38 -17.05 -3.28 6.87
N LEU A 39 -16.98 -4.13 5.83
CA LEU A 39 -15.75 -4.48 5.14
C LEU A 39 -15.47 -3.50 3.99
N SER A 40 -14.26 -3.54 3.41
CA SER A 40 -13.98 -2.88 2.13
C SER A 40 -14.36 -3.77 0.94
N TYR A 41 -14.46 -3.18 -0.26
CA TYR A 41 -14.64 -3.91 -1.52
C TYR A 41 -13.63 -5.07 -1.67
N GLU A 42 -12.36 -4.77 -1.42
CA GLU A 42 -11.26 -5.72 -1.52
C GLU A 42 -11.36 -6.83 -0.48
N GLN A 43 -11.79 -6.51 0.75
CA GLN A 43 -11.96 -7.49 1.82
C GLN A 43 -13.05 -8.50 1.51
N VAL A 44 -14.21 -8.07 1.00
CA VAL A 44 -15.31 -8.97 0.58
C VAL A 44 -14.81 -9.95 -0.50
N LEU A 45 -14.15 -9.42 -1.53
CA LEU A 45 -13.62 -10.26 -2.61
C LEU A 45 -12.49 -11.18 -2.15
N THR A 46 -11.64 -10.72 -1.22
CA THR A 46 -10.57 -11.54 -0.63
C THR A 46 -11.14 -12.73 0.15
N ILE A 47 -12.23 -12.54 0.89
CA ILE A 47 -12.94 -13.64 1.58
C ILE A 47 -13.41 -14.67 0.56
N LEU A 48 -14.08 -14.24 -0.52
CA LEU A 48 -14.53 -15.15 -1.58
C LEU A 48 -13.36 -15.88 -2.25
N ALA A 49 -12.30 -15.13 -2.61
CA ALA A 49 -11.10 -15.65 -3.28
C ALA A 49 -10.40 -16.75 -2.48
N SER A 50 -10.45 -16.66 -1.15
CA SER A 50 -9.81 -17.61 -0.24
C SER A 50 -10.46 -19.01 -0.28
N HIS A 51 -11.68 -19.13 -0.83
CA HIS A 51 -12.41 -20.38 -0.98
C HIS A 51 -12.50 -20.76 -2.47
N LYS A 52 -11.54 -21.57 -2.94
CA LYS A 52 -11.39 -22.00 -4.35
C LYS A 52 -12.71 -22.41 -5.00
N ASP A 53 -13.50 -23.23 -4.31
CA ASP A 53 -14.76 -23.76 -4.80
C ASP A 53 -15.80 -22.66 -5.00
N LEU A 54 -15.93 -21.72 -4.05
CA LEU A 54 -16.84 -20.59 -4.15
C LEU A 54 -16.40 -19.63 -5.27
N ALA A 55 -15.11 -19.29 -5.34
CA ALA A 55 -14.58 -18.39 -6.36
C ALA A 55 -14.74 -18.98 -7.78
N LEU A 56 -14.42 -20.26 -7.99
CA LEU A 56 -14.64 -20.92 -9.28
C LEU A 56 -16.12 -21.06 -9.62
N ALA A 57 -16.97 -21.39 -8.66
CA ALA A 57 -18.40 -21.49 -8.90
C ALA A 57 -18.98 -20.13 -9.28
N TYR A 58 -18.58 -19.06 -8.59
CA TYR A 58 -18.93 -17.69 -8.93
C TYR A 58 -18.49 -17.34 -10.36
N LEU A 59 -17.20 -17.57 -10.69
CA LEU A 59 -16.66 -17.28 -12.02
C LEU A 59 -17.17 -18.20 -13.15
N ARG A 60 -17.89 -19.28 -12.84
CA ARG A 60 -18.50 -20.17 -13.86
C ARG A 60 -19.98 -19.93 -14.06
N GLN A 61 -20.68 -19.51 -13.00
CA GLN A 61 -22.14 -19.45 -12.99
C GLN A 61 -22.70 -18.06 -13.25
N GLN A 62 -21.87 -17.00 -13.26
CA GLN A 62 -22.38 -15.69 -13.70
C GLN A 62 -22.65 -15.69 -15.20
N THR A 63 -23.83 -15.20 -15.53
CA THR A 63 -24.29 -15.00 -16.91
C THR A 63 -24.00 -13.58 -17.39
N ASP A 64 -23.83 -12.64 -16.47
CA ASP A 64 -23.46 -11.27 -16.73
C ASP A 64 -22.12 -10.95 -16.07
N TRP A 65 -21.14 -10.53 -16.88
CA TRP A 65 -19.79 -10.17 -16.41
C TRP A 65 -19.58 -8.67 -16.37
N THR A 66 -20.60 -7.85 -16.70
CA THR A 66 -20.46 -6.40 -16.83
C THR A 66 -20.10 -5.70 -15.52
N PHE A 67 -20.46 -6.28 -14.38
CA PHE A 67 -20.12 -5.75 -13.06
C PHE A 67 -18.70 -6.11 -12.60
N ILE A 68 -18.06 -7.16 -13.13
CA ILE A 68 -16.67 -7.48 -12.78
C ILE A 68 -15.72 -6.55 -13.54
N ASP A 69 -14.85 -5.83 -12.81
CA ASP A 69 -13.72 -5.09 -13.39
C ASP A 69 -12.40 -5.86 -13.24
N GLY A 70 -11.32 -5.34 -13.86
CA GLY A 70 -9.99 -5.96 -13.81
C GLY A 70 -9.48 -6.16 -12.38
N LEU A 71 -9.72 -5.17 -11.51
CA LEU A 71 -9.36 -5.23 -10.09
C LEU A 71 -10.13 -6.34 -9.35
N ALA A 72 -11.44 -6.45 -9.55
CA ALA A 72 -12.24 -7.50 -8.93
C ALA A 72 -11.70 -8.88 -9.32
N LEU A 73 -11.43 -9.04 -10.61
CA LEU A 73 -10.94 -10.28 -11.17
C LEU A 73 -9.54 -10.62 -10.65
N SER A 74 -8.64 -9.64 -10.52
CA SER A 74 -7.31 -9.87 -9.91
C SER A 74 -7.45 -10.38 -8.48
N ILE A 75 -8.31 -9.74 -7.66
CA ILE A 75 -8.53 -10.12 -6.26
C ILE A 75 -9.06 -11.54 -6.14
N LEU A 76 -10.01 -11.92 -7.01
CA LEU A 76 -10.54 -13.29 -7.04
C LEU A 76 -9.47 -14.34 -7.39
N CYS A 77 -8.48 -13.97 -8.20
CA CYS A 77 -7.41 -14.86 -8.63
C CYS A 77 -6.28 -15.00 -7.61
N GLU A 78 -6.05 -14.00 -6.74
CA GLU A 78 -4.85 -13.87 -5.88
C GLU A 78 -4.62 -14.95 -4.82
N LYS A 79 -5.60 -15.82 -4.55
CA LYS A 79 -5.50 -16.83 -3.50
C LYS A 79 -5.45 -18.25 -4.03
N ASN A 80 -5.76 -18.48 -5.32
CA ASN A 80 -5.85 -19.83 -5.84
C ASN A 80 -5.39 -19.97 -7.30
N GLU A 81 -4.37 -20.81 -7.50
CA GLU A 81 -3.76 -21.03 -8.81
C GLU A 81 -4.77 -21.45 -9.89
N HIS A 82 -5.74 -22.31 -9.54
CA HIS A 82 -6.74 -22.76 -10.50
C HIS A 82 -7.72 -21.65 -10.90
N VAL A 83 -8.05 -20.75 -9.98
CA VAL A 83 -8.90 -19.58 -10.28
C VAL A 83 -8.16 -18.64 -11.22
N ALA A 84 -6.89 -18.36 -10.92
CA ALA A 84 -6.03 -17.55 -11.78
C ALA A 84 -5.88 -18.14 -13.19
N LEU A 85 -5.53 -19.42 -13.31
CA LEU A 85 -5.37 -20.09 -14.60
C LEU A 85 -6.69 -20.15 -15.39
N PHE A 86 -7.82 -20.35 -14.70
CA PHE A 86 -9.14 -20.26 -15.32
C PHE A 86 -9.39 -18.86 -15.90
N ALA A 87 -9.10 -17.81 -15.12
CA ALA A 87 -9.30 -16.44 -15.55
C ALA A 87 -8.42 -16.07 -16.76
N LEU A 88 -7.13 -16.42 -16.73
CA LEU A 88 -6.17 -16.14 -17.80
C LEU A 88 -6.47 -16.92 -19.09
N GLY A 89 -7.08 -18.10 -18.97
CA GLY A 89 -7.52 -18.92 -20.11
C GLY A 89 -8.86 -18.49 -20.72
N HIS A 90 -9.62 -17.61 -20.06
CA HIS A 90 -10.98 -17.28 -20.48
C HIS A 90 -11.02 -16.03 -21.38
N PRO A 91 -11.57 -16.11 -22.61
CA PRO A 91 -11.54 -15.01 -23.58
C PRO A 91 -12.22 -13.73 -23.12
N ILE A 92 -13.25 -13.82 -22.26
CA ILE A 92 -13.96 -12.64 -21.74
C ILE A 92 -13.14 -11.90 -20.68
N PHE A 93 -12.29 -12.62 -19.94
CA PHE A 93 -11.57 -12.07 -18.79
C PHE A 93 -10.23 -11.46 -19.19
N ARG A 94 -9.54 -12.01 -20.20
CA ARG A 94 -8.25 -11.49 -20.67
C ARG A 94 -8.26 -10.00 -21.03
N PRO A 95 -9.29 -9.45 -21.71
CA PRO A 95 -9.35 -8.01 -22.03
C PRO A 95 -9.53 -7.12 -20.80
N LEU A 96 -10.12 -7.64 -19.72
CA LEU A 96 -10.39 -6.87 -18.50
C LEU A 96 -9.13 -6.61 -17.67
N LEU A 97 -8.11 -7.47 -17.80
CA LEU A 97 -6.88 -7.41 -17.01
C LEU A 97 -5.86 -6.43 -17.62
N ASN A 98 -5.43 -5.45 -16.85
CA ASN A 98 -4.32 -4.56 -17.19
C ASN A 98 -2.97 -5.11 -16.67
N GLY A 99 -1.87 -4.36 -16.85
CA GLY A 99 -0.54 -4.81 -16.43
C GLY A 99 -0.38 -4.95 -14.90
N VAL A 100 -1.06 -4.12 -14.11
CA VAL A 100 -1.06 -4.21 -12.64
C VAL A 100 -1.85 -5.45 -12.18
N ASP A 101 -3.02 -5.69 -12.78
CA ASP A 101 -3.83 -6.87 -12.49
C ASP A 101 -3.07 -8.17 -12.79
N LEU A 102 -2.42 -8.23 -13.96
CA LEU A 102 -1.60 -9.37 -14.35
C LEU A 102 -0.41 -9.56 -13.42
N ALA A 103 0.23 -8.48 -12.99
CA ALA A 103 1.34 -8.58 -12.05
C ALA A 103 0.90 -9.15 -10.70
N ARG A 104 -0.24 -8.68 -10.20
CA ARG A 104 -0.87 -9.15 -8.95
C ARG A 104 -1.26 -10.62 -9.04
N ILE A 105 -1.82 -11.06 -10.17
CA ILE A 105 -2.12 -12.48 -10.45
C ILE A 105 -0.83 -13.31 -10.53
N GLY A 106 0.19 -12.80 -11.23
CA GLY A 106 1.47 -13.46 -11.42
C GLY A 106 2.26 -13.72 -10.13
N GLN A 107 2.07 -12.90 -9.10
CA GLN A 107 2.69 -13.10 -7.78
C GLN A 107 2.25 -14.39 -7.06
N LEU A 108 1.14 -14.99 -7.49
CA LEU A 108 0.54 -16.13 -6.81
C LEU A 108 1.35 -17.43 -6.93
N SER A 109 1.85 -17.75 -8.12
CA SER A 109 2.61 -18.98 -8.39
C SER A 109 3.50 -18.80 -9.62
N SER A 110 4.63 -19.51 -9.65
CA SER A 110 5.57 -19.46 -10.76
C SER A 110 4.97 -20.08 -12.02
N ASN A 111 4.01 -21.01 -11.88
CA ASN A 111 3.20 -21.54 -12.96
C ASN A 111 2.34 -20.44 -13.60
N VAL A 112 1.61 -19.66 -12.79
CA VAL A 112 0.77 -18.56 -13.27
C VAL A 112 1.62 -17.47 -13.90
N ALA A 113 2.74 -17.10 -13.27
CA ALA A 113 3.69 -16.16 -13.84
C ALA A 113 4.22 -16.65 -15.19
N ALA A 114 4.60 -17.92 -15.31
CA ALA A 114 5.08 -18.50 -16.56
C ALA A 114 4.01 -18.47 -17.67
N VAL A 115 2.73 -18.68 -17.35
CA VAL A 115 1.63 -18.54 -18.32
C VAL A 115 1.54 -17.11 -18.83
N ILE A 116 1.58 -16.12 -17.93
CA ILE A 116 1.52 -14.70 -18.30
C ILE A 116 2.72 -14.30 -19.16
N LEU A 117 3.94 -14.70 -18.76
CA LEU A 117 5.18 -14.33 -19.46
C LEU A 117 5.35 -15.02 -20.82
N ARG A 118 4.72 -16.18 -21.03
CA ARG A 118 4.77 -16.91 -22.31
C ARG A 118 3.68 -16.50 -23.30
N ASP A 119 2.60 -15.90 -22.82
CA ASP A 119 1.50 -15.44 -23.65
C ASP A 119 1.80 -14.02 -24.20
N PRO A 120 1.98 -13.84 -25.51
CA PRO A 120 2.38 -12.54 -26.06
C PRO A 120 1.37 -11.42 -25.80
N GLU A 121 0.07 -11.72 -25.75
CA GLU A 121 -0.97 -10.70 -25.54
C GLU A 121 -0.98 -10.21 -24.09
N LEU A 122 -0.76 -11.12 -23.14
CA LEU A 122 -0.67 -10.78 -21.72
C LEU A 122 0.65 -10.10 -21.41
N PHE A 123 1.76 -10.63 -21.93
CA PHE A 123 3.10 -10.08 -21.75
C PHE A 123 3.22 -8.64 -22.31
N ALA A 124 2.58 -8.34 -23.45
CA ALA A 124 2.58 -7.01 -24.04
C ALA A 124 1.95 -5.91 -23.14
N LYS A 125 1.19 -6.30 -22.11
CA LYS A 125 0.62 -5.36 -21.12
C LYS A 125 1.57 -5.06 -19.95
N LEU A 126 2.67 -5.80 -19.82
CA LEU A 126 3.61 -5.67 -18.72
C LEU A 126 4.64 -4.56 -18.97
N LYS A 127 5.05 -3.91 -17.88
CA LYS A 127 6.13 -2.92 -17.80
C LYS A 127 7.14 -3.40 -16.75
N SER A 128 8.30 -2.74 -16.67
CA SER A 128 9.33 -3.03 -15.67
C SER A 128 8.77 -3.26 -14.25
N GLN A 129 7.99 -2.29 -13.74
CA GLN A 129 7.39 -2.34 -12.40
C GLN A 129 6.45 -3.54 -12.20
N HIS A 130 5.79 -4.01 -13.27
CA HIS A 130 4.88 -5.16 -13.23
C HIS A 130 5.67 -6.47 -13.10
N LEU A 131 6.77 -6.59 -13.85
CA LEU A 131 7.69 -7.73 -13.75
C LEU A 131 8.35 -7.80 -12.37
N CYS A 132 8.78 -6.65 -11.84
CA CYS A 132 9.29 -6.55 -10.48
C CYS A 132 8.27 -7.04 -9.46
N LEU A 133 7.02 -6.58 -9.57
CA LEU A 133 5.95 -6.99 -8.67
C LEU A 133 5.76 -8.51 -8.74
N MET A 134 5.67 -9.11 -9.92
CA MET A 134 5.55 -10.58 -10.09
C MET A 134 6.70 -11.36 -9.44
N ALA A 135 7.93 -10.87 -9.54
CA ALA A 135 9.13 -11.51 -9.00
C ALA A 135 9.24 -11.43 -7.47
N GLU A 136 8.54 -10.51 -6.81
CA GLU A 136 8.82 -10.14 -5.41
C GLU A 136 8.68 -11.31 -4.42
N ASN A 137 7.70 -12.19 -4.60
CA ASN A 137 7.36 -13.22 -3.60
C ASN A 137 7.89 -14.62 -3.92
N GLN A 138 8.42 -14.86 -5.12
CA GLN A 138 8.75 -16.21 -5.60
C GLN A 138 10.09 -16.26 -6.32
N LEU A 139 10.99 -17.10 -5.80
CA LEU A 139 12.34 -17.23 -6.33
C LEU A 139 12.33 -17.77 -7.75
N GLU A 140 11.44 -18.71 -8.07
CA GLU A 140 11.31 -19.31 -9.40
C GLU A 140 10.85 -18.26 -10.42
N THR A 141 9.88 -17.42 -10.07
CA THR A 141 9.41 -16.31 -10.93
C THR A 141 10.52 -15.28 -11.14
N ALA A 142 11.21 -14.90 -10.07
CA ALA A 142 12.34 -13.99 -10.16
C ALA A 142 13.49 -14.57 -11.02
N THR A 143 13.73 -15.88 -10.94
CA THR A 143 14.70 -16.60 -11.77
C THR A 143 14.26 -16.60 -13.23
N LEU A 144 13.00 -16.94 -13.52
CA LEU A 144 12.43 -16.90 -14.88
C LEU A 144 12.61 -15.51 -15.54
N ILE A 145 12.40 -14.44 -14.76
CA ILE A 145 12.53 -13.06 -15.24
C ILE A 145 14.00 -12.68 -15.43
N THR A 146 14.88 -13.03 -14.48
CA THR A 146 16.29 -12.59 -14.50
C THR A 146 17.20 -13.44 -15.39
N GLU A 147 16.81 -14.68 -15.71
CA GLU A 147 17.58 -15.56 -16.60
C GLU A 147 17.18 -15.44 -18.07
N ASN A 148 16.00 -14.89 -18.37
CA ASN A 148 15.58 -14.61 -19.73
C ASN A 148 16.12 -13.22 -20.17
N PRO A 149 17.05 -13.14 -21.13
CA PRO A 149 17.65 -11.87 -21.54
C PRO A 149 16.62 -10.85 -22.05
N ASP A 150 15.62 -11.31 -22.81
CA ASP A 150 14.61 -10.44 -23.42
C ASP A 150 13.75 -9.78 -22.33
N ILE A 151 13.32 -10.56 -21.33
CA ILE A 151 12.56 -10.05 -20.19
C ILE A 151 13.44 -9.18 -19.29
N PHE A 152 14.68 -9.61 -19.02
CA PHE A 152 15.61 -8.89 -18.16
C PHE A 152 15.94 -7.49 -18.71
N THR A 153 16.02 -7.33 -20.04
CA THR A 153 16.25 -6.00 -20.65
C THR A 153 15.10 -5.00 -20.42
N LEU A 154 13.92 -5.48 -20.01
CA LEU A 154 12.79 -4.62 -19.66
C LEU A 154 12.86 -4.12 -18.21
N LEU A 155 13.73 -4.68 -17.36
CA LEU A 155 13.86 -4.25 -15.97
C LEU A 155 14.76 -3.01 -15.88
N ASP A 156 14.24 -1.98 -15.22
CA ASP A 156 15.02 -0.82 -14.83
C ASP A 156 15.92 -1.11 -13.60
N PRO A 157 16.95 -0.28 -13.38
CA PRO A 157 17.85 -0.36 -12.22
C PRO A 157 17.21 -0.53 -10.85
N ASN A 158 16.13 0.20 -10.59
CA ASN A 158 15.47 0.17 -9.29
C ASN A 158 14.64 -1.10 -9.11
N ASP A 159 14.05 -1.59 -10.19
CA ASP A 159 13.18 -2.77 -10.19
C ASP A 159 13.94 -4.06 -9.92
N TYR A 160 15.15 -4.28 -10.48
CA TYR A 160 15.92 -5.45 -10.04
C TYR A 160 16.46 -5.31 -8.61
N GLY A 161 16.73 -4.09 -8.11
CA GLY A 161 17.05 -3.86 -6.70
C GLY A 161 15.95 -4.40 -5.77
N ARG A 162 14.67 -4.14 -6.12
CA ARG A 162 13.50 -4.68 -5.40
C ARG A 162 13.40 -6.21 -5.48
N VAL A 163 13.75 -6.82 -6.61
CA VAL A 163 13.81 -8.30 -6.74
C VAL A 163 14.92 -8.89 -5.86
N CYS A 164 16.12 -8.30 -5.91
CA CYS A 164 17.28 -8.71 -5.12
C CYS A 164 17.03 -8.63 -3.60
N LYS A 165 16.26 -7.63 -3.16
CA LYS A 165 15.84 -7.46 -1.76
C LYS A 165 15.17 -8.71 -1.19
N LYS A 166 14.39 -9.44 -1.98
CA LYS A 166 13.65 -10.64 -1.53
C LYS A 166 14.42 -11.93 -1.78
N HIS A 167 15.34 -11.94 -2.75
CA HIS A 167 16.03 -13.13 -3.24
C HIS A 167 17.56 -12.99 -3.18
N PRO A 168 18.20 -13.33 -2.04
CA PRO A 168 19.65 -13.21 -1.86
C PRO A 168 20.48 -13.91 -2.95
N ALA A 169 20.06 -15.11 -3.38
CA ALA A 169 20.76 -15.86 -4.42
C ALA A 169 20.79 -15.11 -5.77
N ILE A 170 19.71 -14.39 -6.10
CA ILE A 170 19.65 -13.54 -7.29
C ILE A 170 20.54 -12.30 -7.10
N ALA A 171 20.49 -11.67 -5.93
CA ALA A 171 21.36 -10.54 -5.59
C ALA A 171 22.84 -10.90 -5.76
N GLU A 172 23.27 -12.02 -5.18
CA GLU A 172 24.64 -12.54 -5.29
C GLU A 172 25.03 -12.80 -6.74
N LYS A 173 24.20 -13.52 -7.50
CA LYS A 173 24.43 -13.81 -8.91
C LYS A 173 24.60 -12.54 -9.74
N LEU A 174 23.75 -11.54 -9.54
CA LEU A 174 23.79 -10.29 -10.29
C LEU A 174 24.97 -9.40 -9.85
N LEU A 175 25.31 -9.34 -8.56
CA LEU A 175 26.48 -8.59 -8.05
C LEU A 175 27.82 -9.24 -8.43
N ASN A 176 27.84 -10.53 -8.76
CA ASN A 176 29.00 -11.21 -9.33
C ASN A 176 29.15 -10.99 -10.84
N ASN A 177 28.12 -10.47 -11.51
CA ASN A 177 28.19 -10.11 -12.93
C ASN A 177 28.86 -8.74 -13.12
N LYS A 178 30.17 -8.75 -13.37
CA LYS A 178 30.97 -7.53 -13.57
C LYS A 178 30.45 -6.60 -14.68
N ALA A 179 29.86 -7.16 -15.75
CA ALA A 179 29.34 -6.36 -16.86
C ALA A 179 28.07 -5.60 -16.46
N LEU A 180 27.22 -6.23 -15.64
CA LEU A 180 26.03 -5.58 -15.08
C LEU A 180 26.42 -4.53 -14.04
N VAL A 181 27.26 -4.88 -13.06
CA VAL A 181 27.69 -3.98 -11.98
C VAL A 181 28.32 -2.70 -12.53
N ARG A 182 29.10 -2.77 -13.62
CA ARG A 182 29.67 -1.59 -14.28
C ARG A 182 28.64 -0.63 -14.88
N LYS A 183 27.41 -1.10 -15.13
CA LYS A 183 26.29 -0.29 -15.62
C LYS A 183 25.41 0.27 -14.50
N CYS A 184 25.57 -0.24 -13.27
CA CYS A 184 24.82 0.20 -12.11
C CYS A 184 25.51 1.40 -11.45
N ASP A 185 24.72 2.33 -10.92
CA ASP A 185 25.23 3.31 -9.97
C ASP A 185 25.35 2.72 -8.55
N GLY A 186 25.99 3.46 -7.63
CA GLY A 186 26.18 3.02 -6.26
C GLY A 186 24.87 2.77 -5.51
N SER A 187 23.83 3.56 -5.77
CA SER A 187 22.51 3.40 -5.14
C SER A 187 21.85 2.08 -5.55
N THR A 188 21.93 1.74 -6.83
CA THR A 188 21.42 0.50 -7.38
C THR A 188 22.16 -0.72 -6.81
N ILE A 189 23.49 -0.67 -6.75
CA ILE A 189 24.30 -1.72 -6.12
C ILE A 189 23.92 -1.88 -4.65
N ALA A 190 23.73 -0.77 -3.93
CA ALA A 190 23.30 -0.79 -2.54
C ALA A 190 21.92 -1.42 -2.37
N LEU A 191 20.93 -1.07 -3.21
CA LEU A 191 19.59 -1.67 -3.17
C LEU A 191 19.60 -3.18 -3.39
N MET A 192 20.53 -3.70 -4.19
CA MET A 192 20.66 -5.13 -4.40
C MET A 192 21.18 -5.87 -3.15
N ALA A 193 22.02 -5.23 -2.35
CA ALA A 193 22.69 -5.86 -1.21
C ALA A 193 22.08 -5.52 0.15
N GLU A 194 21.28 -4.45 0.26
CA GLU A 194 20.89 -3.82 1.53
C GLU A 194 20.26 -4.73 2.59
N HIS A 195 19.66 -5.86 2.19
CA HIS A 195 18.99 -6.82 3.06
C HIS A 195 19.85 -8.04 3.41
N HIS A 196 21.09 -8.09 2.89
CA HIS A 196 21.97 -9.24 2.95
C HIS A 196 23.32 -8.84 3.52
N GLU A 197 23.44 -8.85 4.85
CA GLU A 197 24.63 -8.42 5.60
C GLU A 197 25.95 -8.94 4.99
N GLY A 198 26.03 -10.22 4.61
CA GLY A 198 27.22 -10.80 3.97
C GLY A 198 27.58 -10.15 2.63
N LEU A 199 26.59 -9.83 1.79
CA LEU A 199 26.81 -9.11 0.53
C LEU A 199 27.25 -7.67 0.80
N VAL A 200 26.68 -7.01 1.81
CA VAL A 200 27.09 -5.66 2.21
C VAL A 200 28.53 -5.65 2.71
N HIS A 201 28.94 -6.63 3.53
CA HIS A 201 30.34 -6.78 3.94
C HIS A 201 31.26 -6.94 2.73
N ALA A 202 30.93 -7.83 1.79
CA ALA A 202 31.71 -8.02 0.57
C ALA A 202 31.79 -6.74 -0.29
N LEU A 203 30.71 -5.95 -0.34
CA LEU A 203 30.71 -4.64 -1.02
C LEU A 203 31.65 -3.63 -0.34
N LEU A 204 31.60 -3.55 0.98
CA LEU A 204 32.39 -2.60 1.78
C LEU A 204 33.87 -3.01 1.92
N GLU A 205 34.22 -4.25 1.54
CA GLU A 205 35.59 -4.77 1.54
C GLU A 205 36.28 -4.68 0.18
N ASP A 206 35.53 -4.46 -0.91
CA ASP A 206 36.09 -4.25 -2.26
C ASP A 206 36.39 -2.75 -2.48
N PRO A 207 37.68 -2.35 -2.54
CA PRO A 207 38.04 -0.94 -2.70
C PRO A 207 37.50 -0.31 -3.99
N ASN A 208 37.34 -1.11 -5.06
CA ASN A 208 36.79 -0.60 -6.33
C ASN A 208 35.31 -0.26 -6.21
N ARG A 209 34.59 -0.94 -5.31
CA ARG A 209 33.17 -0.69 -5.04
C ARG A 209 32.98 0.45 -4.05
N GLU A 210 33.89 0.59 -3.09
CA GLU A 210 33.87 1.70 -2.12
C GLU A 210 33.83 3.08 -2.81
N GLU A 211 34.58 3.25 -3.90
CA GLU A 211 34.58 4.49 -4.68
C GLU A 211 33.20 4.79 -5.29
N GLN A 212 32.45 3.76 -5.69
CA GLN A 212 31.12 3.86 -6.29
C GLN A 212 30.01 4.18 -5.28
N LEU A 213 30.21 3.91 -3.99
CA LEU A 213 29.19 4.08 -2.94
C LEU A 213 29.09 5.55 -2.48
N ASP A 214 28.16 6.32 -3.04
CA ASP A 214 27.89 7.68 -2.58
C ASP A 214 27.19 7.74 -1.21
N SER A 215 26.82 8.94 -0.75
CA SER A 215 26.12 9.14 0.52
C SER A 215 24.79 8.36 0.57
N ALA A 216 24.02 8.35 -0.52
CA ALA A 216 22.73 7.66 -0.58
C ALA A 216 22.91 6.13 -0.49
N ALA A 217 23.90 5.60 -1.20
CA ALA A 217 24.27 4.18 -1.16
C ALA A 217 24.68 3.75 0.26
N LEU A 218 25.48 4.55 0.97
CA LEU A 218 25.87 4.26 2.35
C LEU A 218 24.66 4.25 3.31
N VAL A 219 23.72 5.19 3.16
CA VAL A 219 22.46 5.17 3.93
C VAL A 219 21.66 3.90 3.66
N ILE A 220 21.55 3.51 2.39
CA ILE A 220 20.83 2.29 1.96
C ILE A 220 21.46 1.05 2.60
N LEU A 221 22.80 0.92 2.56
CA LEU A 221 23.51 -0.21 3.15
C LEU A 221 23.37 -0.27 4.68
N GLY A 222 23.42 0.88 5.36
CA GLY A 222 23.34 0.96 6.81
C GLY A 222 21.94 0.79 7.39
N ARG A 223 20.85 0.94 6.62
CA ARG A 223 19.50 1.05 7.20
C ARG A 223 18.93 -0.23 7.82
N HIS A 224 19.37 -1.41 7.38
CA HIS A 224 18.79 -2.69 7.83
C HIS A 224 19.62 -3.45 8.86
N HIS A 225 20.93 -3.20 8.92
CA HIS A 225 21.85 -3.95 9.78
C HIS A 225 22.64 -3.00 10.70
N GLU A 226 22.44 -3.13 12.02
CA GLU A 226 23.12 -2.28 13.00
C GLU A 226 24.65 -2.44 12.94
N SER A 227 25.14 -3.65 12.71
CA SER A 227 26.57 -3.97 12.53
C SER A 227 27.19 -3.17 11.38
N ILE A 228 26.51 -3.13 10.22
CA ILE A 228 26.90 -2.35 9.06
C ILE A 228 26.84 -0.85 9.37
N ALA A 229 25.74 -0.36 9.94
CA ALA A 229 25.59 1.05 10.30
C ALA A 229 26.69 1.52 11.26
N ARG A 230 27.06 0.68 12.23
CA ARG A 230 28.17 0.93 13.17
C ARG A 230 29.52 0.91 12.49
N ARG A 231 29.76 -0.03 11.56
CA ARG A 231 30.97 -0.03 10.73
C ARG A 231 31.06 1.28 9.93
N ILE A 232 29.95 1.71 9.34
CA ILE A 232 29.84 2.98 8.63
C ILE A 232 30.16 4.18 9.54
N TYR A 233 29.56 4.22 10.72
CA TYR A 233 29.77 5.27 11.72
C TYR A 233 31.20 5.33 12.28
N LYS A 234 31.87 4.19 12.44
CA LYS A 234 33.26 4.13 12.95
C LYS A 234 34.30 4.54 11.91
N THR A 235 33.97 4.45 10.62
CA THR A 235 34.88 4.81 9.53
C THR A 235 34.73 6.30 9.17
N SER A 236 35.69 7.12 9.59
CA SER A 236 35.60 8.59 9.44
C SER A 236 35.45 9.07 8.00
N SER A 237 36.05 8.38 7.01
CA SER A 237 35.90 8.72 5.59
C SER A 237 34.44 8.56 5.13
N TRP A 238 33.75 7.51 5.58
CA TRP A 238 32.35 7.22 5.26
C TRP A 238 31.40 8.16 5.99
N VAL A 239 31.64 8.48 7.26
CA VAL A 239 30.85 9.51 7.96
C VAL A 239 30.98 10.87 7.28
N ARG A 240 32.18 11.24 6.84
CA ARG A 240 32.39 12.46 6.06
C ARG A 240 31.65 12.41 4.72
N LYS A 241 31.62 11.25 4.05
CA LYS A 241 30.88 11.03 2.79
C LYS A 241 29.36 11.12 2.99
N LEU A 242 28.85 10.59 4.12
CA LEU A 242 27.44 10.67 4.51
C LEU A 242 26.99 12.12 4.77
N GLY A 243 27.81 12.89 5.49
CA GLY A 243 27.42 14.17 6.06
C GLY A 243 26.40 14.03 7.20
N ALA A 244 26.04 15.16 7.82
CA ALA A 244 25.12 15.19 8.97
C ALA A 244 23.75 14.58 8.65
N PHE A 245 23.17 14.93 7.50
CA PHE A 245 21.86 14.43 7.09
C PHE A 245 21.86 12.94 6.74
N GLY A 246 22.89 12.45 6.04
CA GLY A 246 23.06 11.02 5.76
C GLY A 246 23.23 10.20 7.03
N LEU A 247 24.03 10.71 7.98
CA LEU A 247 24.20 10.08 9.29
C LEU A 247 22.87 9.99 10.06
N ALA A 248 22.09 11.07 10.13
CA ALA A 248 20.77 11.04 10.78
C ALA A 248 19.81 10.04 10.12
N ARG A 249 19.75 10.02 8.78
CA ARG A 249 18.92 9.07 8.01
C ARG A 249 19.31 7.61 8.20
N MET A 250 20.60 7.33 8.36
CA MET A 250 21.07 5.97 8.64
C MET A 250 20.79 5.58 10.10
N ALA A 251 21.11 6.47 11.04
CA ALA A 251 21.01 6.20 12.47
C ALA A 251 19.56 6.02 12.95
N LYS A 252 18.58 6.66 12.32
CA LYS A 252 17.16 6.59 12.73
C LYS A 252 16.60 5.17 12.80
N HIS A 253 17.18 4.22 12.06
CA HIS A 253 16.73 2.83 12.02
C HIS A 253 17.26 1.97 13.18
N HIS A 254 18.24 2.46 13.94
CA HIS A 254 18.95 1.71 14.98
C HIS A 254 19.00 2.50 16.28
N LEU A 255 18.09 2.23 17.21
CA LEU A 255 17.96 2.96 18.48
C LEU A 255 19.31 3.17 19.22
N PRO A 256 20.17 2.15 19.41
CA PRO A 256 21.45 2.35 20.07
C PRO A 256 22.37 3.34 19.35
N LEU A 257 22.39 3.32 18.01
CA LEU A 257 23.20 4.23 17.20
C LEU A 257 22.61 5.64 17.19
N ALA A 258 21.28 5.78 17.13
CA ALA A 258 20.60 7.07 17.21
C ALA A 258 20.93 7.82 18.51
N LEU A 259 20.91 7.11 19.65
CA LEU A 259 21.30 7.67 20.94
C LEU A 259 22.78 8.04 20.97
N GLU A 260 23.68 7.16 20.50
CA GLU A 260 25.12 7.44 20.44
C GLU A 260 25.43 8.66 19.57
N VAL A 261 24.72 8.84 18.46
CA VAL A 261 24.83 10.02 17.59
C VAL A 261 24.35 11.30 18.31
N LEU A 262 23.28 11.23 19.10
CA LEU A 262 22.79 12.37 19.88
C LEU A 262 23.72 12.75 21.06
N GLU A 263 24.34 11.77 21.69
CA GLU A 263 25.33 11.99 22.76
C GLU A 263 26.62 12.64 22.23
N ASN A 264 26.94 12.39 20.96
CA ASN A 264 28.11 12.96 20.32
C ASN A 264 27.90 14.44 19.94
N ARG A 265 28.40 15.34 20.79
CA ARG A 265 28.34 16.80 20.59
C ARG A 265 28.90 17.29 19.26
N GLN A 266 29.90 16.63 18.70
CA GLN A 266 30.49 17.05 17.43
C GLN A 266 29.51 16.86 16.26
N TYR A 267 28.74 15.76 16.27
CA TYR A 267 27.73 15.51 15.26
C TYR A 267 26.48 16.34 15.49
N THR A 268 25.96 16.40 16.73
CA THR A 268 24.76 17.18 17.03
C THR A 268 24.94 18.68 16.85
N ALA A 269 26.15 19.22 17.00
CA ALA A 269 26.44 20.61 16.65
C ALA A 269 26.23 20.90 15.15
N GLN A 270 26.38 19.89 14.28
CA GLN A 270 26.21 20.02 12.83
C GLN A 270 24.77 19.73 12.35
N PHE A 271 23.88 19.25 13.23
CA PHE A 271 22.53 18.87 12.85
C PHE A 271 21.64 20.11 12.63
N SER A 272 20.94 20.12 11.50
CA SER A 272 19.80 21.02 11.27
C SER A 272 18.52 20.46 11.88
N GLY A 273 17.43 21.23 11.89
CA GLY A 273 16.11 20.74 12.28
C GLY A 273 15.69 19.50 11.49
N ALA A 274 15.92 19.49 10.17
CA ALA A 274 15.68 18.32 9.32
C ALA A 274 16.47 17.06 9.71
N CYS A 275 17.69 17.21 10.28
CA CYS A 275 18.44 16.07 10.81
C CYS A 275 17.75 15.49 12.05
N PHE A 276 17.27 16.35 12.96
CA PHE A 276 16.52 15.94 14.13
C PHE A 276 15.17 15.31 13.78
N GLU A 277 14.46 15.89 12.80
CA GLU A 277 13.22 15.30 12.27
C GLU A 277 13.47 13.87 11.78
N GLN A 278 14.47 13.66 10.92
CA GLN A 278 14.81 12.32 10.42
C GLN A 278 15.12 11.34 11.54
N LEU A 279 15.91 11.76 12.54
CA LEU A 279 16.33 10.88 13.63
C LEU A 279 15.17 10.48 14.54
N SER A 280 14.15 11.33 14.67
CA SER A 280 12.98 11.11 15.52
C SER A 280 11.96 10.12 14.96
N GLU A 281 12.03 9.77 13.67
CA GLU A 281 10.94 9.09 12.95
C GLU A 281 10.59 7.70 13.50
N CYS A 282 11.58 6.86 13.82
CA CYS A 282 11.32 5.45 14.14
C CYS A 282 11.23 5.15 15.64
N HIS A 283 11.73 6.03 16.52
CA HIS A 283 11.90 5.73 17.94
C HIS A 283 11.33 6.84 18.82
N GLU A 284 10.29 6.52 19.59
CA GLU A 284 9.61 7.46 20.49
C GLU A 284 10.57 8.06 21.53
N SER A 285 11.46 7.28 22.12
CA SER A 285 12.44 7.75 23.11
C SER A 285 13.41 8.79 22.53
N VAL A 286 13.86 8.58 21.29
CA VAL A 286 14.72 9.52 20.55
C VAL A 286 13.94 10.79 20.23
N ALA A 287 12.69 10.67 19.79
CA ALA A 287 11.83 11.82 19.52
C ALA A 287 11.59 12.66 20.79
N LEU A 288 11.27 12.04 21.93
CA LEU A 288 11.10 12.76 23.19
C LEU A 288 12.38 13.46 23.64
N LEU A 289 13.54 12.79 23.52
CA LEU A 289 14.83 13.37 23.86
C LEU A 289 15.15 14.61 23.00
N ILE A 290 14.90 14.53 21.69
CA ILE A 290 15.05 15.65 20.76
C ILE A 290 14.08 16.79 21.11
N PHE A 291 12.82 16.46 21.39
CA PHE A 291 11.81 17.46 21.73
C PHE A 291 12.17 18.22 23.01
N GLU A 292 12.74 17.54 24.01
CA GLU A 292 13.14 18.14 25.28
C GLU A 292 14.41 18.99 25.17
N ASN A 293 15.40 18.56 24.37
CA ASN A 293 16.74 19.16 24.39
C ASN A 293 17.09 20.00 23.15
N HIS A 294 16.34 19.84 22.06
CA HIS A 294 16.71 20.39 20.76
C HIS A 294 15.56 21.10 20.01
N ARG A 295 14.35 21.18 20.58
CA ARG A 295 13.21 21.84 19.92
C ARG A 295 13.49 23.29 19.51
N ASP A 296 14.30 24.02 20.26
CA ASP A 296 14.62 25.44 19.97
C ASP A 296 15.48 25.60 18.70
N ARG A 297 16.02 24.50 18.17
CA ARG A 297 16.76 24.45 16.91
C ARG A 297 15.91 23.96 15.73
N MET A 298 14.62 23.75 15.95
CA MET A 298 13.68 23.21 14.98
C MET A 298 12.58 24.22 14.68
N SER A 299 12.10 24.21 13.45
CA SER A 299 10.88 24.89 13.04
C SER A 299 9.63 24.17 13.57
N LEU A 300 8.50 24.87 13.56
CA LEU A 300 7.22 24.27 13.96
C LEU A 300 6.83 23.08 13.07
N ASP A 301 7.04 23.15 11.75
CA ASP A 301 6.77 22.04 10.83
C ASP A 301 7.60 20.78 11.20
N GLU A 302 8.90 20.95 11.49
CA GLU A 302 9.79 19.84 11.88
C GLU A 302 9.38 19.24 13.24
N ILE A 303 8.97 20.05 14.21
CA ILE A 303 8.44 19.57 15.51
C ILE A 303 7.13 18.78 15.30
N VAL A 304 6.22 19.30 14.48
CA VAL A 304 4.93 18.66 14.16
C VAL A 304 5.14 17.30 13.49
N MET A 305 6.16 17.16 12.63
CA MET A 305 6.52 15.89 12.01
C MET A 305 6.94 14.83 13.03
N MET A 306 7.51 15.20 14.18
CA MET A 306 7.77 14.25 15.27
C MET A 306 6.46 13.71 15.86
N GLY A 307 5.46 14.58 16.04
CA GLY A 307 4.11 14.21 16.50
C GLY A 307 3.35 13.32 15.52
N LYS A 308 3.59 13.45 14.21
CA LYS A 308 3.03 12.55 13.19
C LYS A 308 3.40 11.09 13.44
N TYR A 309 4.62 10.82 13.89
CA TYR A 309 5.11 9.47 14.10
C TYR A 309 4.75 8.93 15.50
N HIS A 310 4.79 9.77 16.53
CA HIS A 310 4.61 9.34 17.93
C HIS A 310 3.49 10.10 18.64
N LEU A 311 2.50 9.36 19.15
CA LEU A 311 1.33 9.94 19.83
C LEU A 311 1.72 10.76 21.07
N SER A 312 2.69 10.31 21.86
CA SER A 312 3.14 11.01 23.06
C SER A 312 3.74 12.38 22.75
N VAL A 313 4.51 12.49 21.67
CA VAL A 313 5.06 13.76 21.20
C VAL A 313 3.94 14.67 20.71
N ALA A 314 2.98 14.15 19.94
CA ALA A 314 1.81 14.92 19.52
C ALA A 314 1.00 15.44 20.71
N GLN A 315 0.78 14.61 21.74
CA GLN A 315 0.09 15.01 22.96
C GLN A 315 0.85 16.12 23.71
N ARG A 316 2.19 16.06 23.76
CA ARG A 316 3.01 17.13 24.34
C ARG A 316 2.90 18.43 23.54
N ILE A 317 2.92 18.36 22.21
CA ILE A 317 2.71 19.53 21.33
C ILE A 317 1.33 20.16 21.58
N MET A 318 0.29 19.33 21.73
CA MET A 318 -1.08 19.80 22.00
C MET A 318 -1.28 20.35 23.41
N ALA A 319 -0.43 19.96 24.37
CA ALA A 319 -0.46 20.45 25.74
C ALA A 319 0.47 21.66 25.98
N ASP A 320 1.36 21.97 25.03
CA ASP A 320 2.30 23.09 25.14
C ASP A 320 1.61 24.41 24.80
N ASP A 321 1.51 25.29 25.80
CA ASP A 321 0.84 26.59 25.71
C ASP A 321 1.49 27.54 24.68
N THR A 322 2.75 27.31 24.33
CA THR A 322 3.47 28.12 23.34
C THR A 322 3.25 27.59 21.92
N LEU A 323 3.21 26.27 21.74
CA LEU A 323 3.09 25.64 20.42
C LEU A 323 1.63 25.52 19.96
N ARG A 324 0.70 25.13 20.85
CA ARG A 324 -0.70 24.85 20.49
C ARG A 324 -1.39 26.02 19.76
N PRO A 325 -1.25 27.29 20.19
CA PRO A 325 -1.88 28.41 19.50
C PRO A 325 -1.38 28.59 18.06
N GLN A 326 -0.11 28.23 17.80
CA GLN A 326 0.55 28.37 16.50
C GLN A 326 0.18 27.26 15.50
N LEU A 327 -0.49 26.19 15.95
CA LEU A 327 -0.87 25.08 15.07
C LEU A 327 -1.91 25.53 14.04
N THR A 328 -1.65 25.20 12.77
CA THR A 328 -2.58 25.37 11.65
C THR A 328 -3.37 24.09 11.41
N GLY A 329 -4.42 24.13 10.58
CA GLY A 329 -5.13 22.92 10.16
C GLY A 329 -4.22 21.85 9.55
N LYS A 330 -3.20 22.27 8.78
CA LYS A 330 -2.18 21.35 8.21
C LYS A 330 -1.43 20.62 9.33
N HIS A 331 -1.00 21.33 10.37
CA HIS A 331 -0.28 20.72 11.49
C HIS A 331 -1.15 19.71 12.26
N LEU A 332 -2.40 20.08 12.54
CA LEU A 332 -3.35 19.23 13.24
C LEU A 332 -3.61 17.94 12.47
N VAL A 333 -3.82 18.01 11.16
CA VAL A 333 -4.03 16.82 10.33
C VAL A 333 -2.78 15.96 10.20
N THR A 334 -1.60 16.58 10.05
CA THR A 334 -0.33 15.87 10.00
C THR A 334 -0.14 14.96 11.23
N MET A 335 -0.48 15.45 12.43
CA MET A 335 -0.42 14.64 13.66
C MET A 335 -1.62 13.69 13.79
N GLY A 336 -2.84 14.17 13.54
CA GLY A 336 -4.07 13.41 13.78
C GLY A 336 -4.27 12.21 12.85
N GLN A 337 -3.82 12.28 11.59
CA GLN A 337 -4.10 11.24 10.59
C GLN A 337 -3.61 9.83 10.97
N ASN A 338 -2.56 9.73 11.79
CA ASN A 338 -2.01 8.44 12.25
C ASN A 338 -2.52 8.03 13.63
N HIS A 339 -3.20 8.94 14.33
CA HIS A 339 -3.56 8.81 15.73
C HIS A 339 -5.07 9.04 15.91
N PRO A 340 -5.92 8.00 15.77
CA PRO A 340 -7.37 8.15 15.80
C PRO A 340 -7.91 8.85 17.06
N SER A 341 -7.27 8.65 18.21
CA SER A 341 -7.62 9.33 19.47
C SER A 341 -7.38 10.85 19.38
N LEU A 342 -6.24 11.27 18.83
CA LEU A 342 -5.93 12.68 18.62
C LEU A 342 -6.82 13.32 17.55
N ALA A 343 -7.08 12.61 16.45
CA ALA A 343 -8.00 13.05 15.41
C ALA A 343 -9.42 13.30 15.95
N LEU A 344 -9.90 12.41 16.83
CA LEU A 344 -11.17 12.60 17.52
C LEU A 344 -11.16 13.86 18.39
N THR A 345 -10.09 14.08 19.17
CA THR A 345 -9.92 15.32 19.96
C THR A 345 -9.96 16.56 19.09
N ILE A 346 -9.29 16.55 17.92
CA ILE A 346 -9.28 17.67 16.97
C ILE A 346 -10.70 17.98 16.45
N LEU A 347 -11.50 16.97 16.15
CA LEU A 347 -12.87 17.16 15.64
C LEU A 347 -13.89 17.51 16.73
N GLN A 348 -13.61 17.17 17.99
CA GLN A 348 -14.48 17.47 19.13
C GLN A 348 -14.21 18.86 19.74
N ASP A 349 -12.98 19.34 19.69
CA ASP A 349 -12.61 20.70 20.11
C ASP A 349 -13.03 21.71 19.02
N GLU A 350 -13.98 22.58 19.33
CA GLU A 350 -14.52 23.56 18.39
C GLU A 350 -13.44 24.48 17.80
N HIS A 351 -12.49 24.93 18.61
CA HIS A 351 -11.44 25.84 18.16
C HIS A 351 -10.43 25.15 17.24
N LEU A 352 -10.09 23.89 17.53
CA LEU A 352 -9.23 23.11 16.64
C LEU A 352 -9.96 22.72 15.35
N ARG A 353 -11.25 22.39 15.45
CA ARG A 353 -12.10 22.04 14.31
C ARG A 353 -12.24 23.21 13.33
N GLU A 354 -12.35 24.44 13.82
CA GLU A 354 -12.39 25.63 12.96
C GLU A 354 -11.12 25.83 12.13
N LYS A 355 -9.98 25.29 12.59
CA LYS A 355 -8.71 25.38 11.87
C LYS A 355 -8.59 24.38 10.72
N VAL A 356 -9.42 23.32 10.68
CA VAL A 356 -9.32 22.26 9.67
C VAL A 356 -10.30 22.48 8.51
N THR A 357 -9.81 22.34 7.28
CA THR A 357 -10.64 22.39 6.07
C THR A 357 -11.40 21.08 5.84
N GLY A 358 -12.37 21.06 4.93
CA GLY A 358 -13.07 19.83 4.58
C GLY A 358 -12.17 18.71 4.05
N GLN A 359 -11.15 19.08 3.26
CA GLN A 359 -10.13 18.13 2.79
C GLN A 359 -9.37 17.50 3.95
N GLN A 360 -9.02 18.33 4.93
CA GLN A 360 -8.31 17.93 6.13
C GLN A 360 -9.17 17.02 7.03
N VAL A 361 -10.48 17.27 7.13
CA VAL A 361 -11.43 16.38 7.82
C VAL A 361 -11.45 14.99 7.17
N GLY A 362 -11.47 14.92 5.83
CA GLY A 362 -11.41 13.67 5.08
C GLY A 362 -10.17 12.84 5.43
N LEU A 363 -8.99 13.48 5.46
CA LEU A 363 -7.71 12.83 5.81
C LEU A 363 -7.69 12.25 7.23
N LEU A 364 -8.29 12.95 8.20
CA LEU A 364 -8.40 12.45 9.57
C LEU A 364 -9.20 11.15 9.65
N GLY A 365 -10.21 10.97 8.80
CA GLY A 365 -11.05 9.77 8.76
C GLY A 365 -10.41 8.52 8.13
N LEU A 366 -9.29 8.64 7.40
CA LEU A 366 -8.78 7.55 6.55
C LEU A 366 -8.28 6.30 7.29
N ARG A 367 -7.89 6.44 8.56
CA ARG A 367 -7.31 5.34 9.35
C ARG A 367 -8.26 4.72 10.37
N SER A 368 -9.49 5.22 10.49
CA SER A 368 -10.46 4.74 11.48
C SER A 368 -11.88 4.76 10.93
N PHE A 369 -12.48 3.57 10.80
CA PHE A 369 -13.88 3.44 10.38
C PHE A 369 -14.83 4.21 11.29
N HIS A 370 -14.63 4.15 12.61
CA HIS A 370 -15.47 4.87 13.57
C HIS A 370 -15.41 6.38 13.35
N LEU A 371 -14.22 6.91 13.05
CA LEU A 371 -14.03 8.33 12.81
C LEU A 371 -14.63 8.74 11.45
N ALA A 372 -14.36 7.97 10.39
CA ALA A 372 -14.96 8.17 9.08
C ALA A 372 -16.50 8.14 9.12
N ASN A 373 -17.07 7.19 9.85
CA ASN A 373 -18.51 7.09 10.07
C ASN A 373 -19.06 8.29 10.85
N SER A 374 -18.33 8.76 11.87
CA SER A 374 -18.70 9.97 12.62
C SER A 374 -18.70 11.21 11.73
N ILE A 375 -17.69 11.35 10.87
CA ILE A 375 -17.57 12.44 9.88
C ILE A 375 -18.75 12.42 8.90
N ILE A 376 -19.13 11.24 8.38
CA ILE A 376 -20.23 11.12 7.40
C ILE A 376 -21.61 11.32 8.06
N LYS A 377 -21.77 10.94 9.33
CA LYS A 377 -23.03 11.14 10.07
C LYS A 377 -23.22 12.59 10.50
N ASP A 378 -22.14 13.31 10.80
CA ASP A 378 -22.18 14.72 11.12
C ASP A 378 -22.47 15.55 9.85
N ARG A 379 -23.57 16.31 9.85
CA ARG A 379 -24.00 17.09 8.69
C ARG A 379 -23.00 18.20 8.32
N ALA A 380 -22.38 18.84 9.29
CA ALA A 380 -21.45 19.94 9.06
C ALA A 380 -20.12 19.42 8.51
N LEU A 381 -19.58 18.35 9.11
CA LEU A 381 -18.36 17.70 8.62
C LEU A 381 -18.59 17.06 7.24
N ARG A 382 -19.72 16.37 7.03
CA ARG A 382 -20.07 15.84 5.70
C ARG A 382 -20.20 16.94 4.65
N ALA A 383 -20.76 18.09 5.01
CA ALA A 383 -20.92 19.22 4.10
C ALA A 383 -19.57 19.81 3.65
N SER A 384 -18.52 19.70 4.46
CA SER A 384 -17.19 20.23 4.11
C SER A 384 -16.39 19.28 3.19
N LEU A 385 -16.67 17.97 3.16
CA LEU A 385 -15.93 17.02 2.32
C LEU A 385 -15.95 17.36 0.82
N SER A 386 -14.80 17.29 0.17
CA SER A 386 -14.66 17.37 -1.29
C SER A 386 -14.94 16.03 -1.97
N GLN A 387 -14.97 16.03 -3.30
CA GLN A 387 -15.03 14.80 -4.09
C GLN A 387 -13.90 13.83 -3.74
N LEU A 388 -12.67 14.34 -3.61
CA LEU A 388 -11.47 13.53 -3.36
C LEU A 388 -11.52 12.88 -1.97
N ASP A 389 -12.05 13.59 -0.97
CA ASP A 389 -12.17 13.06 0.38
C ASP A 389 -13.16 11.90 0.42
N LEU A 390 -14.31 12.06 -0.22
CA LEU A 390 -15.30 10.99 -0.35
C LEU A 390 -14.73 9.80 -1.12
N ALA A 391 -13.98 10.04 -2.20
CA ALA A 391 -13.34 8.96 -2.96
C ALA A 391 -12.37 8.15 -2.10
N ASN A 392 -11.52 8.82 -1.31
CA ASN A 392 -10.60 8.15 -0.40
C ASN A 392 -11.35 7.37 0.69
N LEU A 393 -12.41 7.92 1.28
CA LEU A 393 -13.21 7.21 2.28
C LEU A 393 -13.95 6.00 1.69
N CYS A 394 -14.52 6.12 0.48
CA CYS A 394 -15.19 5.02 -0.21
C CYS A 394 -14.22 3.88 -0.54
N LYS A 395 -12.97 4.20 -0.92
CA LYS A 395 -11.92 3.20 -1.18
C LYS A 395 -11.70 2.27 0.01
N TYR A 396 -11.71 2.80 1.24
CA TYR A 396 -11.42 2.03 2.45
C TYR A 396 -12.65 1.41 3.11
N TYR A 397 -13.86 1.97 2.90
CA TYR A 397 -15.05 1.58 3.67
C TYR A 397 -16.29 1.37 2.77
N MET A 398 -16.81 0.13 2.67
CA MET A 398 -18.00 -0.17 1.85
C MET A 398 -19.25 0.53 2.36
N PHE A 399 -19.43 0.61 3.68
CA PHE A 399 -20.54 1.36 4.27
C PHE A 399 -20.59 2.82 3.77
N ILE A 400 -19.45 3.50 3.67
CA ILE A 400 -19.39 4.87 3.14
C ILE A 400 -19.67 4.89 1.64
N THR A 401 -19.22 3.88 0.90
CA THR A 401 -19.56 3.71 -0.52
C THR A 401 -21.07 3.57 -0.71
N LEU A 402 -21.73 2.72 0.07
CA LEU A 402 -23.18 2.51 0.04
C LEU A 402 -23.95 3.78 0.39
N LEU A 403 -23.53 4.50 1.44
CA LEU A 403 -24.10 5.80 1.79
C LEU A 403 -23.93 6.81 0.65
N THR A 404 -22.78 6.81 -0.02
CA THR A 404 -22.50 7.72 -1.15
C THR A 404 -23.37 7.38 -2.36
N VAL A 405 -23.53 6.10 -2.69
CA VAL A 405 -24.35 5.59 -3.80
C VAL A 405 -25.86 5.68 -3.51
N ASN A 406 -26.29 5.85 -2.25
CA ASN A 406 -27.72 5.99 -1.92
C ASN A 406 -28.12 7.42 -1.51
N GLY A 407 -27.17 8.23 -1.04
CA GLY A 407 -27.40 9.57 -0.52
C GLY A 407 -27.36 10.66 -1.59
N ALA A 408 -28.48 11.34 -1.82
CA ALA A 408 -28.59 12.39 -2.85
C ALA A 408 -27.65 13.59 -2.62
N ASP A 409 -27.29 13.90 -1.38
CA ASP A 409 -26.31 14.94 -1.06
C ASP A 409 -24.87 14.52 -1.34
N LEU A 410 -24.52 13.26 -1.05
CA LEU A 410 -23.20 12.70 -1.34
C LEU A 410 -22.99 12.45 -2.84
N LYS A 411 -24.00 11.94 -3.57
CA LYS A 411 -23.93 11.76 -5.03
C LYS A 411 -23.55 13.05 -5.75
N ARG A 412 -24.12 14.18 -5.33
CA ARG A 412 -23.86 15.49 -5.95
C ARG A 412 -22.42 15.98 -5.75
N LYS A 413 -21.65 15.36 -4.85
CA LYS A 413 -20.25 15.72 -4.58
C LYS A 413 -19.25 14.94 -5.42
N ILE A 414 -19.66 13.92 -6.16
CA ILE A 414 -18.75 13.09 -6.96
C ILE A 414 -19.07 13.18 -8.45
N SER A 415 -18.08 12.99 -9.30
CA SER A 415 -18.29 12.96 -10.75
C SER A 415 -19.13 11.75 -11.16
N ILE A 416 -19.84 11.89 -12.28
CA ILE A 416 -20.69 10.82 -12.83
C ILE A 416 -19.88 9.54 -13.08
N ASP A 417 -18.68 9.67 -13.67
CA ASP A 417 -17.81 8.52 -13.96
C ASP A 417 -17.39 7.78 -12.68
N TYR A 418 -17.09 8.51 -11.61
CA TYR A 418 -16.73 7.90 -10.33
C TYR A 418 -17.94 7.28 -9.64
N LEU A 419 -19.12 7.91 -9.73
CA LEU A 419 -20.37 7.32 -9.23
C LEU A 419 -20.67 6.00 -9.94
N GLN A 420 -20.51 5.92 -11.26
CA GLN A 420 -20.69 4.68 -12.03
C GLN A 420 -19.72 3.59 -11.58
N LEU A 421 -18.46 3.94 -11.28
CA LEU A 421 -17.50 2.99 -10.71
C LEU A 421 -17.94 2.50 -9.33
N LEU A 422 -18.39 3.39 -8.44
CA LEU A 422 -18.88 3.00 -7.12
C LEU A 422 -20.14 2.12 -7.21
N GLU A 423 -21.07 2.46 -8.10
CA GLU A 423 -22.27 1.66 -8.39
C GLU A 423 -21.88 0.27 -8.89
N LYS A 424 -20.93 0.16 -9.81
CA LYS A 424 -20.38 -1.10 -10.31
C LYS A 424 -19.75 -1.96 -9.19
N ARG A 425 -19.00 -1.33 -8.27
CA ARG A 425 -18.38 -2.03 -7.13
C ARG A 425 -19.40 -2.52 -6.10
N VAL A 426 -20.39 -1.68 -5.78
CA VAL A 426 -21.52 -2.06 -4.92
C VAL A 426 -22.29 -3.23 -5.53
N GLU A 427 -22.56 -3.16 -6.84
CA GLU A 427 -23.27 -4.21 -7.56
C GLU A 427 -22.47 -5.51 -7.60
N THR A 428 -21.15 -5.45 -7.75
CA THR A 428 -20.27 -6.61 -7.64
C THR A 428 -20.38 -7.28 -6.27
N VAL A 429 -20.32 -6.51 -5.19
CA VAL A 429 -20.46 -7.04 -3.82
C VAL A 429 -21.82 -7.67 -3.59
N ARG A 430 -22.91 -7.01 -4.01
CA ARG A 430 -24.26 -7.57 -3.94
C ARG A 430 -24.36 -8.88 -4.72
N ASN A 431 -23.82 -8.93 -5.94
CA ASN A 431 -23.84 -10.14 -6.76
C ASN A 431 -23.03 -11.29 -6.14
N VAL A 432 -21.89 -11.01 -5.51
CA VAL A 432 -21.14 -11.99 -4.72
C VAL A 432 -21.97 -12.52 -3.56
N CYS A 433 -22.54 -11.65 -2.74
CA CYS A 433 -23.33 -12.02 -1.57
C CYS A 433 -24.59 -12.83 -1.96
N SER A 434 -25.34 -12.35 -2.95
CA SER A 434 -26.51 -13.07 -3.50
C SER A 434 -26.14 -14.39 -4.16
N PHE A 435 -24.96 -14.49 -4.78
CA PHE A 435 -24.45 -15.76 -5.28
C PHE A 435 -24.20 -16.75 -4.14
N VAL A 436 -23.48 -16.34 -3.08
CA VAL A 436 -23.16 -17.21 -1.95
C VAL A 436 -24.44 -17.69 -1.25
N GLN A 437 -25.42 -16.80 -1.09
CA GLN A 437 -26.73 -17.17 -0.55
C GLN A 437 -27.42 -18.26 -1.40
N ARG A 438 -27.56 -18.06 -2.72
CA ARG A 438 -28.16 -19.05 -3.63
C ARG A 438 -27.37 -20.37 -3.69
N PHE A 439 -26.05 -20.28 -3.56
CA PHE A 439 -25.16 -21.44 -3.52
C PHE A 439 -25.44 -22.31 -2.28
N MET A 440 -25.68 -21.69 -1.13
CA MET A 440 -26.04 -22.37 0.11
C MET A 440 -27.44 -22.98 0.08
N GLU A 441 -28.37 -22.33 -0.60
CA GLU A 441 -29.74 -22.83 -0.79
C GLU A 441 -29.82 -24.02 -1.77
N GLY A 442 -28.68 -24.45 -2.35
CA GLY A 442 -28.61 -25.58 -3.28
C GLY A 442 -29.24 -25.29 -4.66
N GLN A 443 -29.69 -24.06 -4.90
CA GLN A 443 -30.35 -23.65 -6.15
C GLN A 443 -29.40 -23.73 -7.35
N LEU A 444 -28.09 -23.61 -7.12
CA LEU A 444 -27.07 -23.62 -8.18
C LEU A 444 -26.58 -25.02 -8.57
N LEU A 445 -26.94 -26.08 -7.82
CA LEU A 445 -26.60 -27.46 -8.17
C LEU A 445 -27.49 -28.03 -9.29
N GLN A 446 -28.59 -27.36 -9.62
CA GLN A 446 -29.52 -27.80 -10.67
C GLN A 446 -29.24 -27.17 -12.04
N MET A 447 -28.34 -26.19 -12.13
CA MET A 447 -27.96 -25.62 -13.42
C MET A 447 -27.01 -26.60 -14.13
N PRO A 448 -27.35 -27.10 -15.33
CA PRO A 448 -26.41 -27.88 -16.12
C PRO A 448 -25.15 -27.02 -16.32
N PRO A 449 -23.95 -27.62 -16.38
CA PRO A 449 -22.75 -26.89 -16.75
C PRO A 449 -22.93 -26.40 -18.19
N THR A 450 -23.50 -25.20 -18.35
CA THR A 450 -23.61 -24.51 -19.62
C THR A 450 -22.22 -24.01 -19.97
N PHE A 451 -21.33 -24.92 -20.35
CA PHE A 451 -20.26 -24.62 -21.29
C PHE A 451 -20.92 -24.43 -22.65
N LEU A 452 -21.70 -23.35 -22.80
CA LEU A 452 -22.00 -22.83 -24.12
C LEU A 452 -20.64 -22.40 -24.69
N ALA A 453 -20.19 -23.11 -25.72
CA ALA A 453 -19.05 -22.70 -26.51
C ALA A 453 -19.30 -21.26 -26.96
N LEU A 454 -18.66 -20.30 -26.28
CA LEU A 454 -18.68 -18.86 -26.56
C LEU A 454 -17.95 -18.58 -27.89
N ARG A 455 -18.49 -19.11 -29.00
CA ARG A 455 -17.98 -18.88 -30.35
C ARG A 455 -18.68 -17.73 -31.07
N GLU A 456 -19.79 -17.19 -30.54
CA GLU A 456 -20.63 -16.25 -31.31
C GLU A 456 -20.83 -14.85 -30.69
N THR A 457 -20.33 -14.55 -29.49
CA THR A 457 -20.52 -13.22 -28.85
C THR A 457 -19.29 -12.30 -28.82
N VAL A 458 -18.23 -12.60 -29.59
CA VAL A 458 -17.03 -11.73 -29.66
C VAL A 458 -17.27 -10.40 -30.42
N ASN A 459 -18.47 -10.18 -30.98
CA ASN A 459 -18.78 -8.95 -31.74
C ASN A 459 -19.35 -7.79 -30.92
N MET A 460 -19.54 -7.92 -29.60
CA MET A 460 -19.78 -6.74 -28.76
C MET A 460 -18.45 -6.17 -28.27
N ARG A 461 -17.74 -5.48 -29.17
CA ARG A 461 -16.81 -4.43 -28.75
C ARG A 461 -17.63 -3.34 -28.07
N SER A 462 -17.85 -3.44 -26.77
CA SER A 462 -18.13 -2.24 -25.98
C SER A 462 -16.88 -1.37 -26.11
N SER A 463 -16.97 -0.31 -26.92
CA SER A 463 -16.01 0.79 -26.95
C SER A 463 -16.11 1.60 -25.65
N SER A 464 -16.15 0.92 -24.51
CA SER A 464 -15.76 1.52 -23.26
C SER A 464 -14.26 1.75 -23.41
N PRO A 465 -13.76 3.00 -23.48
CA PRO A 465 -12.33 3.21 -23.40
C PRO A 465 -11.83 2.43 -22.17
N PRO A 466 -10.62 1.86 -22.20
CA PRO A 466 -10.02 1.39 -20.96
C PRO A 466 -10.19 2.55 -19.99
N LEU A 467 -10.93 2.30 -18.89
CA LEU A 467 -10.93 3.24 -17.78
C LEU A 467 -9.44 3.55 -17.60
N PRO A 468 -9.03 4.83 -17.61
CA PRO A 468 -7.66 5.16 -17.28
C PRO A 468 -7.32 4.40 -16.00
N ASP A 469 -6.05 4.20 -15.70
CA ASP A 469 -5.66 3.60 -14.45
C ASP A 469 -6.09 4.57 -13.30
N VAL A 470 -7.37 4.86 -13.05
CA VAL A 470 -7.83 6.03 -12.29
C VAL A 470 -7.49 5.79 -10.82
N ASP A 471 -7.44 4.54 -10.39
CA ASP A 471 -7.01 4.19 -9.04
C ASP A 471 -5.48 4.12 -8.88
N ALA A 472 -4.69 4.04 -9.95
CA ALA A 472 -3.23 3.97 -9.86
C ALA A 472 -2.54 5.17 -10.51
N ASP A 473 -2.95 5.67 -11.67
CA ASP A 473 -2.54 6.89 -12.37
C ASP A 473 -3.27 8.15 -11.85
N PHE A 474 -4.55 8.13 -11.45
CA PHE A 474 -5.13 9.27 -10.68
C PHE A 474 -4.72 9.25 -9.22
N VAL A 475 -4.36 8.11 -8.63
CA VAL A 475 -3.69 8.10 -7.32
C VAL A 475 -2.18 8.37 -7.42
N SER A 476 -1.46 7.90 -8.44
CA SER A 476 -0.01 8.12 -8.64
C SER A 476 0.28 9.53 -9.15
N LYS A 477 -0.43 10.05 -10.17
CA LYS A 477 -0.26 11.45 -10.59
C LYS A 477 -0.57 12.42 -9.46
N PHE A 478 -1.41 12.05 -8.50
CA PHE A 478 -1.81 12.91 -7.37
C PHE A 478 -0.99 12.67 -6.09
N GLN A 479 -0.50 11.45 -5.83
CA GLN A 479 0.48 11.15 -4.78
C GLN A 479 1.87 11.69 -5.13
N CYS A 480 2.26 11.66 -6.41
CA CYS A 480 3.51 12.28 -6.90
C CYS A 480 3.46 13.82 -6.81
N LEU A 481 2.28 14.44 -6.83
CA LEU A 481 2.13 15.89 -6.63
C LEU A 481 2.29 16.34 -5.15
N HIS A 482 2.28 15.41 -4.19
CA HIS A 482 2.20 15.76 -2.76
C HIS A 482 3.17 15.03 -1.82
N ILE A 483 4.13 14.25 -2.35
CA ILE A 483 5.20 13.62 -1.55
C ILE A 483 6.57 14.31 -1.71
N ASN A 484 6.71 15.31 -2.57
CA ASN A 484 7.87 16.23 -2.58
C ASN A 484 7.42 17.64 -2.96
N PRO A 485 7.29 18.60 -2.02
CA PRO A 485 7.68 19.95 -2.35
C PRO A 485 9.21 19.99 -2.34
N GLN A 486 9.83 20.33 -3.46
CA GLN A 486 11.19 20.88 -3.39
C GLN A 486 11.20 22.12 -2.50
#